data_AF-A0A1B1IHL2-F1
#
_entry.id   AF-A0A1B1IHL2-F1
#
_cell.length_a   1.000
_cell.length_b   1.000
_cell.length_c   1.000
_cell.angle_alpha   90.00
_cell.angle_beta   90.00
_cell.angle_gamma   90.00
#
_symmetry.space_group_name_H-M   'P 1'
#
loop_
_entity.id
_entity.type
_entity.pdbx_description
1 polymer ?
#
loop_
_entity_poly.entity_id
_entity_poly.type
_entity_poly.pdbx_seq_one_letter_code
_entity_poly.pdbx_strand_id
1 'polypeptide(L)'
;MIPCAFLIVYVWLMKTLSLWGLEYIVVFSFFAFVPLLPFLAPFLGILMFFKKKKLILSGYFLSLTAGIYLVNAIRNYPLRIYMEGEMTDEQYLSLILSLVCYLFISTAFFIFKMRKLNYHLFR
;
A
#
# COMPACT_ATOMS: atom_id res chain seq x y z
N MET A 1 -4.83 -1.40 -19.26
CA MET A 1 -3.88 -0.41 -18.70
C MET A 1 -3.99 -0.26 -17.18
N ILE A 2 -5.14 0.11 -16.61
CA ILE A 2 -5.26 0.36 -15.15
C ILE A 2 -4.77 -0.79 -14.24
N PRO A 3 -5.08 -2.08 -14.51
CA PRO A 3 -4.56 -3.18 -13.67
C PRO A 3 -3.03 -3.33 -13.74
N CYS A 4 -2.45 -3.09 -14.92
CA CYS A 4 -0.99 -3.14 -15.11
C CYS A 4 -0.30 -1.98 -14.39
N ALA A 5 -0.88 -0.76 -14.49
CA ALA A 5 -0.40 0.41 -13.76
C ALA A 5 -0.45 0.18 -12.24
N PHE A 6 -1.53 -0.44 -11.75
CA PHE A 6 -1.64 -0.83 -10.35
C PHE A 6 -0.54 -1.80 -9.92
N LEU A 7 -0.24 -2.83 -10.72
CA LEU A 7 0.86 -3.76 -10.42
C LEU A 7 2.22 -3.08 -10.41
N ILE A 8 2.51 -2.21 -11.38
CA ILE A 8 3.78 -1.49 -11.46
C ILE A 8 3.98 -0.62 -10.22
N VAL A 9 2.97 0.18 -9.87
CA VAL A 9 3.03 1.07 -8.70
C VAL A 9 3.04 0.28 -7.40
N TYR A 10 2.32 -0.84 -7.33
CA TYR A 10 2.37 -1.76 -6.19
C TYR A 10 3.78 -2.32 -5.99
N VAL A 11 4.42 -2.86 -7.05
CA VAL A 11 5.79 -3.38 -6.98
C VAL A 11 6.78 -2.28 -6.60
N TRP A 12 6.61 -1.07 -7.13
CA TRP A 12 7.47 0.05 -6.79
C TRP A 12 7.33 0.45 -5.31
N LEU A 13 6.10 0.56 -4.80
CA LEU A 13 5.81 0.81 -3.38
C LEU A 13 6.43 -0.26 -2.49
N MET A 14 6.33 -1.53 -2.89
CA MET A 14 6.92 -2.65 -2.15
C MET A 14 8.44 -2.52 -2.07
N LYS A 15 9.09 -2.12 -3.17
CA LYS A 15 10.54 -1.91 -3.21
C LYS A 15 10.96 -0.74 -2.32
N THR A 16 10.25 0.39 -2.34
CA THR A 16 10.58 1.56 -1.52
C THR A 16 10.31 1.32 -0.03
N LEU A 17 9.19 0.67 0.31
CA LEU A 17 8.92 0.22 1.69
C LEU A 17 9.94 -0.81 2.16
N SER A 18 10.51 -1.62 1.26
CA SER A 18 11.50 -2.61 1.69
C SER A 18 12.78 -2.00 2.23
N LEU A 19 13.22 -0.92 1.60
CA LEU A 19 14.32 -0.08 2.06
C LEU A 19 13.98 0.68 3.34
N TRP A 20 12.68 0.83 3.65
CA TRP A 20 12.17 1.47 4.86
C TRP A 20 12.10 0.52 6.08
N GLY A 21 12.51 -0.75 5.92
CA GLY A 21 12.60 -1.73 7.01
C GLY A 21 11.57 -2.86 6.96
N LEU A 22 11.33 -3.48 5.80
CA LEU A 22 10.38 -4.61 5.71
C LEU A 22 10.77 -5.79 6.59
N GLU A 23 12.06 -6.08 6.73
CA GLU A 23 12.56 -7.23 7.49
C GLU A 23 12.24 -7.08 8.98
N TYR A 24 12.48 -5.90 9.54
CA TYR A 24 12.07 -5.58 10.90
C TYR A 24 10.55 -5.54 11.05
N ILE A 25 9.82 -4.95 10.10
CA ILE A 25 8.36 -4.88 10.16
C ILE A 25 7.71 -6.29 10.14
N VAL A 26 8.22 -7.21 9.31
CA VAL A 26 7.72 -8.60 9.20
C VAL A 26 8.09 -9.42 10.44
N VAL A 27 9.30 -9.27 10.97
CA VAL A 27 9.72 -9.97 12.19
C VAL A 27 8.98 -9.42 13.43
N PHE A 28 8.86 -8.09 13.58
CA PHE A 28 8.14 -7.48 14.70
C PHE A 28 6.64 -7.81 14.69
N SER A 29 6.03 -7.92 13.50
CA SER A 29 4.62 -8.33 13.35
C SER A 29 4.36 -9.80 13.70
N PHE A 30 5.36 -10.67 13.61
CA PHE A 30 5.27 -12.04 14.12
C PHE A 30 5.46 -12.13 15.65
N PHE A 31 6.32 -11.31 16.25
CA PHE A 31 6.72 -11.45 17.66
C PHE A 31 5.92 -10.60 18.66
N ALA A 32 5.34 -9.46 18.25
CA ALA A 32 4.84 -8.49 19.22
C ALA A 32 3.39 -8.65 19.68
N PHE A 33 2.49 -9.37 18.97
CA PHE A 33 1.02 -9.37 19.24
C PHE A 33 0.36 -7.97 19.39
N VAL A 34 1.10 -6.89 19.12
CA VAL A 34 0.64 -5.52 18.93
C VAL A 34 -0.09 -5.47 17.59
N PRO A 35 -1.15 -4.66 17.39
CA PRO A 35 -1.89 -4.64 16.14
C PRO A 35 -1.04 -4.03 15.01
N LEU A 36 -0.13 -4.83 14.46
CA LEU A 36 0.67 -4.56 13.27
C LEU A 36 -0.12 -4.85 11.97
N LEU A 37 -1.44 -5.05 12.08
CA LEU A 37 -2.37 -5.07 10.95
C LEU A 37 -2.18 -3.92 9.94
N PRO A 38 -1.88 -2.66 10.35
CA PRO A 38 -1.59 -1.58 9.41
C PRO A 38 -0.34 -1.83 8.59
N PHE A 39 0.62 -2.61 9.10
CA PHE A 39 1.91 -2.82 8.48
C PHE A 39 1.91 -3.84 7.34
N LEU A 40 0.96 -4.78 7.33
CA LEU A 40 0.72 -5.70 6.21
C LEU A 40 -0.46 -5.26 5.33
N ALA A 41 -1.23 -4.26 5.73
CA ALA A 41 -2.45 -3.88 5.04
C ALA A 41 -2.24 -3.35 3.60
N PRO A 42 -1.20 -2.54 3.28
CA PRO A 42 -0.96 -2.15 1.88
C PRO A 42 -0.69 -3.35 0.97
N PHE A 43 -0.09 -4.41 1.51
CA PHE A 43 0.23 -5.66 0.83
C PHE A 43 -1.04 -6.43 0.43
N LEU A 44 -2.09 -6.31 1.24
CA LEU A 44 -3.39 -6.90 0.96
C LEU A 44 -4.21 -6.08 -0.04
N GLY A 45 -3.70 -4.94 -0.53
CA GLY A 45 -4.29 -4.21 -1.66
C GLY A 45 -4.39 -5.04 -2.94
N ILE A 46 -3.56 -6.07 -3.09
CA ILE A 46 -3.62 -7.04 -4.19
C ILE A 46 -4.97 -7.78 -4.25
N LEU A 47 -5.73 -7.85 -3.14
CA LEU A 47 -7.04 -8.49 -3.08
C LEU A 47 -8.06 -7.85 -4.05
N MET A 48 -7.82 -6.62 -4.52
CA MET A 48 -8.63 -5.99 -5.56
C MET A 48 -8.58 -6.72 -6.92
N PHE A 49 -7.63 -7.63 -7.16
CA PHE A 49 -7.61 -8.46 -8.37
C PHE A 49 -8.72 -9.50 -8.42
N PHE A 50 -9.22 -9.97 -7.27
CA PHE A 50 -10.27 -10.98 -7.22
C PHE A 50 -11.59 -10.47 -7.82
N LYS A 51 -12.51 -11.40 -8.11
CA LYS A 51 -13.84 -11.08 -8.65
C LYS A 51 -14.91 -10.90 -7.57
N LYS A 52 -14.67 -11.33 -6.33
CA LYS A 52 -15.65 -11.22 -5.24
C LYS A 52 -15.70 -9.78 -4.71
N LYS A 53 -16.89 -9.17 -4.69
CA LYS A 53 -17.11 -7.79 -4.18
C LYS A 53 -16.51 -7.57 -2.79
N LYS A 54 -16.71 -8.52 -1.86
CA LYS A 54 -16.16 -8.44 -0.49
C LYS A 54 -14.62 -8.32 -0.49
N LEU A 55 -13.93 -9.09 -1.32
CA LEU A 55 -12.46 -9.08 -1.41
C LEU A 55 -11.93 -7.78 -2.04
N ILE A 56 -12.67 -7.21 -2.98
CA ILE A 56 -12.29 -5.94 -3.62
C ILE A 56 -12.44 -4.79 -2.62
N LEU A 57 -13.54 -4.79 -1.87
CA LEU A 57 -13.79 -3.80 -0.83
C LEU A 57 -12.72 -3.90 0.27
N SER A 58 -12.43 -5.11 0.76
CA SER A 58 -11.39 -5.31 1.76
C SER A 58 -10.02 -4.91 1.23
N GLY A 59 -9.68 -5.28 -0.01
CA GLY A 59 -8.42 -4.88 -0.64
C GLY A 59 -8.27 -3.36 -0.74
N TYR A 60 -9.35 -2.65 -1.09
CA TYR A 60 -9.32 -1.19 -1.14
C TYR A 60 -9.20 -0.55 0.26
N PHE A 61 -9.95 -1.01 1.26
CA PHE A 61 -9.80 -0.49 2.62
C PHE A 61 -8.40 -0.73 3.17
N LEU A 62 -7.83 -1.88 2.88
CA LEU A 62 -6.46 -2.23 3.29
C LEU A 62 -5.43 -1.38 2.53
N SER A 63 -5.63 -1.07 1.25
CA SER A 63 -4.73 -0.19 0.52
C SER A 63 -4.72 1.26 1.02
N LEU A 64 -5.84 1.75 1.57
CA LEU A 64 -5.91 3.09 2.18
C LEU A 64 -5.00 3.25 3.41
N THR A 65 -4.61 2.15 4.07
CA THR A 65 -3.64 2.21 5.17
C THR A 65 -2.28 2.77 4.73
N ALA A 66 -1.95 2.71 3.44
CA ALA A 66 -0.79 3.40 2.86
C ALA A 66 -0.78 4.92 3.17
N GLY A 67 -1.95 5.53 3.40
CA GLY A 67 -2.06 6.92 3.85
C GLY A 67 -1.40 7.17 5.21
N ILE A 68 -1.41 6.19 6.12
CA ILE A 68 -0.75 6.28 7.43
C ILE A 68 0.78 6.35 7.22
N TYR A 69 1.31 5.53 6.31
CA TYR A 69 2.73 5.55 5.95
C TYR A 69 3.13 6.88 5.32
N LEU A 70 2.27 7.45 4.46
CA LEU A 70 2.51 8.75 3.85
C LEU A 70 2.56 9.88 4.88
N VAL A 71 1.59 9.91 5.81
CA VAL A 71 1.58 10.89 6.91
C VAL A 71 2.82 10.74 7.78
N ASN A 72 3.21 9.50 8.10
CA ASN A 72 4.40 9.23 8.89
C ASN A 72 5.68 9.66 8.18
N ALA A 73 5.82 9.34 6.89
CA ALA A 73 6.94 9.79 6.07
C ALA A 73 7.06 11.31 6.14
N ILE A 74 6.01 12.05 5.78
CA ILE A 74 6.02 13.52 5.74
C ILE A 74 6.34 14.14 7.09
N ARG A 75 5.73 13.66 8.18
CA ARG A 75 5.84 14.31 9.51
C ARG A 75 7.15 14.05 10.22
N ASN A 76 7.70 12.86 10.07
CA ASN A 76 8.73 12.38 10.97
C ASN A 76 10.07 12.16 10.25
N TYR A 77 10.30 12.77 9.08
CA TYR A 77 11.57 12.58 8.37
C TYR A 77 12.75 13.26 9.07
N PRO A 78 13.90 12.54 9.23
CA PRO A 78 14.06 11.10 9.06
C PRO A 78 13.49 10.32 10.26
N LEU A 79 12.70 9.28 9.97
CA LEU A 79 12.05 8.42 10.98
C LEU A 79 13.10 7.51 11.63
N ARG A 80 13.97 8.09 12.46
CA ARG A 80 15.02 7.40 13.22
C ARG A 80 14.51 6.25 14.09
N ILE A 81 13.21 6.20 14.35
CA ILE A 81 12.57 5.21 15.24
C ILE A 81 12.56 3.80 14.63
N TYR A 82 12.65 3.66 13.29
CA TYR A 82 12.52 2.37 12.61
C TYR A 82 13.67 2.04 11.62
N MET A 83 14.69 2.88 11.57
CA MET A 83 15.79 2.76 10.62
C MET A 83 17.12 2.49 11.31
N GLU A 84 17.78 1.40 10.90
CA GLU A 84 19.17 1.07 11.28
C GLU A 84 20.21 1.75 10.35
N GLY A 85 19.79 2.55 9.37
CA GLY A 85 20.68 3.23 8.42
C GLY A 85 20.12 4.53 7.82
N GLU A 86 21.00 5.35 7.24
CA GLU A 86 20.63 6.60 6.57
C GLU A 86 20.09 6.31 5.16
N MET A 87 18.80 6.60 4.95
CA MET A 87 18.16 6.57 3.63
C MET A 87 18.59 7.83 2.86
N THR A 88 18.94 7.70 1.58
CA THR A 88 19.29 8.88 0.78
C THR A 88 18.04 9.72 0.47
N ASP A 89 18.20 11.02 0.24
CA ASP A 89 17.09 11.92 -0.08
C ASP A 89 16.31 11.45 -1.32
N GLU A 90 16.99 10.86 -2.30
CA GLU A 90 16.36 10.29 -3.49
C GLU A 90 15.45 9.10 -3.16
N GLN A 91 15.91 8.20 -2.28
CA GLN A 91 15.14 7.05 -1.84
C GLN A 91 13.91 7.48 -1.05
N TYR A 92 14.05 8.49 -0.20
CA TYR A 92 12.94 9.04 0.56
C TYR A 92 11.90 9.74 -0.34
N LEU A 93 12.34 10.52 -1.32
CA LEU A 93 11.44 11.13 -2.30
C LEU A 93 10.72 10.04 -3.11
N SER A 94 11.44 8.97 -3.50
CA SER A 94 10.87 7.79 -4.15
C SER A 94 9.80 7.12 -3.28
N LEU A 95 10.03 7.01 -1.96
CA LEU A 95 9.05 6.48 -1.01
C LEU A 95 7.77 7.32 -0.99
N ILE A 96 7.87 8.64 -0.76
CA ILE A 96 6.69 9.53 -0.76
C ILE A 96 5.94 9.41 -2.08
N LEU A 97 6.66 9.49 -3.20
CA LEU A 97 6.06 9.48 -4.52
C LEU A 97 5.35 8.14 -4.79
N SER A 98 5.97 7.02 -4.42
CA SER A 98 5.38 5.69 -4.54
C SER A 98 4.10 5.56 -3.71
N LEU A 99 4.04 6.12 -2.50
CA LEU A 99 2.86 6.13 -1.62
C LEU A 99 1.71 6.95 -2.21
N VAL A 100 2.00 8.17 -2.70
CA VAL A 100 1.00 9.04 -3.34
C VAL A 100 0.45 8.39 -4.61
N CYS A 101 1.34 7.90 -5.49
CA CYS A 101 0.93 7.21 -6.71
C CYS A 101 0.11 5.96 -6.39
N TYR A 102 0.49 5.19 -5.37
CA TYR A 102 -0.22 3.99 -4.99
C TYR A 102 -1.65 4.29 -4.53
N LEU A 103 -1.86 5.28 -3.66
CA LEU A 103 -3.19 5.68 -3.20
C LEU A 103 -4.09 6.12 -4.37
N PHE A 104 -3.54 6.91 -5.30
CA PHE A 104 -4.28 7.39 -6.46
C PHE A 104 -4.66 6.26 -7.42
N ILE A 105 -3.68 5.43 -7.80
CA ILE A 105 -3.89 4.32 -8.74
C ILE A 105 -4.75 3.22 -8.12
N SER A 106 -4.59 2.94 -6.82
CA SER A 106 -5.46 2.04 -6.06
C SER A 106 -6.92 2.49 -6.11
N THR A 107 -7.17 3.77 -5.90
CA THR A 107 -8.53 4.33 -5.96
C THR A 107 -9.11 4.24 -7.36
N ALA A 108 -8.32 4.59 -8.38
CA ALA A 108 -8.73 4.45 -9.78
C ALA A 108 -9.02 2.98 -10.15
N PHE A 109 -8.19 2.05 -9.68
CA PHE A 109 -8.37 0.62 -9.91
C PHE A 109 -9.61 0.07 -9.20
N PHE A 110 -9.87 0.48 -7.96
CA PHE A 110 -11.08 0.15 -7.23
C PHE A 110 -12.35 0.62 -7.98
N ILE A 111 -12.39 1.90 -8.38
CA ILE A 111 -13.53 2.46 -9.14
C ILE A 111 -13.72 1.70 -10.45
N PHE A 112 -12.63 1.43 -11.19
CA PHE A 112 -12.68 0.64 -12.42
C PHE A 112 -13.23 -0.76 -12.18
N LYS A 113 -12.74 -1.46 -11.15
CA LYS A 113 -13.19 -2.80 -10.78
C LYS A 113 -14.65 -2.81 -10.38
N MET A 114 -15.11 -1.86 -9.56
CA MET A 114 -16.51 -1.74 -9.16
C MET A 114 -17.43 -1.45 -10.35
N ARG A 115 -17.02 -0.56 -11.28
CA ARG A 115 -17.76 -0.32 -12.53
C ARG A 115 -17.81 -1.56 -13.42
N LYS A 116 -16.71 -2.32 -13.52
CA LYS A 116 -16.65 -3.55 -14.32
C LYS A 116 -17.44 -4.71 -13.70
N LEU A 117 -17.51 -4.77 -12.37
CA LEU A 117 -18.24 -5.79 -11.61
C LEU A 117 -19.70 -5.43 -11.34
N ASN A 118 -20.13 -4.23 -11.67
CA ASN A 118 -21.53 -3.96 -12.05
C ASN A 118 -21.86 -4.75 -13.33
N TYR A 119 -21.89 -6.08 -13.21
CA TYR A 119 -22.88 -6.90 -13.89
C TYR A 119 -24.25 -6.31 -13.55
N HIS A 120 -25.04 -6.02 -14.57
CA HIS A 120 -26.50 -5.92 -14.49
C HIS A 120 -27.07 -5.29 -13.21
N LEU A 121 -26.77 -4.03 -12.93
CA LEU A 121 -27.58 -3.25 -11.97
C LEU A 121 -29.01 -2.99 -12.53
N PHE A 122 -29.29 -3.49 -13.74
CA PHE A 122 -30.59 -3.57 -14.42
C PHE A 122 -30.73 -4.93 -15.13
N ARG A 123 -30.79 -6.05 -14.41
CA ARG A 123 -31.53 -7.24 -14.89
C ARG A 123 -32.04 -8.08 -13.75
#